data_AF-A0A6J4SRR0-F1
#
_entry.id   AF-A0A6J4SRR0-F1
#
_cell.length_a   1.000
_cell.length_b   1.000
_cell.length_c   1.000
_cell.angle_alpha   90.00
_cell.angle_beta   90.00
_cell.angle_gamma   90.00
#
_symmetry.space_group_name_H-M   'P 1'
#
loop_
_entity.id
_entity.type
_entity.pdbx_description
1 polymer ?
#
loop_
_entity_poly.entity_id
_entity_poly.type
_entity_poly.pdbx_seq_one_letter_code
_entity_poly.pdbx_strand_id
1 'polypeptide(L)'
;MSGRRGEEVHHAAPRCLLALRERANGLPLDGEGIQAWLEWEWEATRWRVVPVEISSEELQKLVDASEVVLERERHRLLHGEDWRRWGSRGGRETLRRYGADWFSLLALRR
;
A
#
# COMPACT_ATOMS: atom_id res chain seq x y z
N MET A 1 -16.42 -12.93 8.54
CA MET A 1 -16.40 -13.29 7.11
C MET A 1 -15.47 -14.48 6.94
N SER A 2 -16.00 -15.61 6.47
CA SER A 2 -15.25 -16.86 6.24
C SER A 2 -14.92 -16.92 4.75
N GLY A 3 -13.68 -16.63 4.37
CA GLY A 3 -13.22 -16.79 2.99
C GLY A 3 -13.09 -18.28 2.65
N ARG A 4 -13.65 -18.72 1.53
CA ARG A 4 -13.37 -20.06 1.01
C ARG A 4 -11.88 -20.15 0.66
N ARG A 5 -11.26 -21.32 0.88
CA ARG A 5 -9.84 -21.54 0.52
C ARG A 5 -9.62 -21.11 -0.94
N GLY A 6 -8.78 -20.09 -1.15
CA GLY A 6 -8.46 -19.56 -2.47
C GLY A 6 -9.00 -18.16 -2.77
N GLU A 7 -9.84 -17.59 -1.92
CA GLU A 7 -10.33 -16.21 -2.04
C GLU A 7 -9.58 -15.27 -1.11
N GLU A 8 -9.11 -14.14 -1.64
CA GLU A 8 -8.42 -13.08 -0.90
C GLU A 8 -9.16 -11.76 -1.12
N VAL A 9 -9.30 -10.98 -0.04
CA VAL A 9 -9.85 -9.62 -0.11
C VAL A 9 -8.80 -8.70 -0.71
N HIS A 10 -9.19 -7.97 -1.74
CA HIS A 10 -8.39 -6.97 -2.41
C HIS A 10 -9.11 -5.62 -2.34
N HIS A 11 -8.37 -4.54 -2.11
CA HIS A 11 -8.91 -3.20 -2.26
C HIS A 11 -8.39 -2.60 -3.56
N ALA A 12 -9.30 -2.32 -4.51
CA ALA A 12 -8.93 -1.71 -5.78
C ALA A 12 -8.33 -0.30 -5.60
N ALA A 13 -8.67 0.39 -4.51
CA ALA A 13 -7.93 1.54 -4.03
C ALA A 13 -7.12 1.13 -2.79
N PRO A 14 -5.79 1.27 -2.79
CA PRO A 14 -4.97 0.69 -1.75
C PRO A 14 -5.11 1.46 -0.44
N ARG A 15 -5.22 0.71 0.65
CA ARG A 15 -5.30 1.26 2.02
C ARG A 15 -4.08 2.09 2.42
N CYS A 16 -2.93 1.92 1.76
CA CYS A 16 -1.74 2.72 2.05
C CYS A 16 -1.93 4.22 1.74
N LEU A 17 -2.89 4.58 0.87
CA LEU A 17 -3.23 5.98 0.60
C LEU A 17 -3.75 6.71 1.84
N LEU A 18 -4.42 6.01 2.75
CA LEU A 18 -4.91 6.58 4.01
C LEU A 18 -3.74 6.99 4.90
N ALA A 19 -2.79 6.07 5.12
CA ALA A 19 -1.60 6.34 5.93
C ALA A 19 -0.69 7.41 5.30
N LEU A 20 -0.56 7.42 3.97
CA LEU A 20 0.18 8.46 3.26
C LEU A 20 -0.51 9.82 3.42
N ARG A 21 -1.85 9.88 3.34
CA ARG A 21 -2.61 11.13 3.52
C ARG A 21 -2.53 11.64 4.95
N GLU A 22 -2.66 10.75 5.92
CA GLU A 22 -2.49 11.07 7.34
C GLU A 22 -1.10 11.64 7.62
N ARG A 23 -0.04 11.00 7.10
CA ARG A 23 1.33 11.50 7.23
C ARG A 23 1.50 12.88 6.59
N ALA A 24 0.99 13.07 5.37
CA ALA A 24 1.10 14.35 4.67
C ALA A 24 0.38 15.49 5.41
N ASN A 25 -0.79 15.21 6.00
CA ASN A 25 -1.54 16.18 6.80
C ASN A 25 -0.91 16.44 8.18
N GLY A 26 -0.14 15.49 8.72
CA GLY A 26 0.43 15.55 10.07
C GLY A 26 1.79 16.24 10.16
N LEU A 27 2.41 16.58 9.04
CA LEU A 27 3.73 17.23 8.98
C LEU A 27 3.61 18.74 8.72
N PRO A 28 4.53 19.55 9.26
CA PRO A 28 4.60 20.97 8.94
C PRO A 28 4.97 21.18 7.46
N LEU A 29 4.71 22.36 6.92
CA LEU A 29 5.07 22.72 5.54
C LEU A 29 6.57 23.03 5.43
N ASP A 30 7.39 22.00 5.62
CA ASP A 30 8.83 22.00 5.42
C ASP A 30 9.23 20.97 4.35
N GLY A 31 10.54 20.69 4.21
CA GLY A 31 11.01 19.72 3.23
C GLY A 31 10.45 18.31 3.43
N GLU A 32 10.25 17.88 4.67
CA GLU A 32 9.68 16.56 4.95
C GLU A 32 8.17 16.53 4.66
N GLY A 33 7.44 17.58 5.05
CA GLY A 33 6.03 17.71 4.74
C GLY A 33 5.76 17.78 3.24
N ILE A 34 6.56 18.53 2.48
CA ILE A 34 6.47 18.58 1.02
C ILE A 34 6.72 17.20 0.42
N GLN A 35 7.75 16.48 0.87
CA GLN A 35 8.05 15.14 0.40
C GLN A 35 6.91 14.16 0.69
N ALA A 36 6.28 14.24 1.87
CA ALA A 36 5.13 13.40 2.22
C ALA A 36 3.90 13.69 1.35
N TRP A 37 3.64 14.96 1.02
CA TRP A 37 2.61 15.35 0.07
C TRP A 37 2.88 14.79 -1.33
N LEU A 38 4.11 14.94 -1.85
CA LEU A 38 4.48 14.38 -3.16
C LEU A 38 4.35 12.85 -3.21
N GLU A 39 4.76 12.15 -2.14
CA GLU A 39 4.58 10.69 -2.04
C GLU A 39 3.12 10.29 -2.09
N TRP A 40 2.25 11.06 -1.43
CA TRP A 40 0.81 10.85 -1.47
C TRP A 40 0.23 11.11 -2.86
N GLU A 41 0.53 12.26 -3.47
CA GLU A 41 0.03 12.65 -4.80
C GLU A 41 0.47 11.69 -5.90
N TRP A 42 1.74 11.26 -5.89
CA TRP A 42 2.25 10.29 -6.86
C TRP A 42 1.58 8.93 -6.72
N GLU A 43 1.30 8.49 -5.49
CA GLU A 43 0.55 7.27 -5.28
C GLU A 43 -0.89 7.45 -5.79
N ALA A 44 -1.60 8.49 -5.38
CA ALA A 44 -2.98 8.76 -5.82
C ALA A 44 -3.11 8.80 -7.37
N THR A 45 -2.17 9.50 -8.03
CA THR A 45 -2.10 9.60 -9.49
C THR A 45 -1.86 8.25 -10.16
N ARG A 46 -0.98 7.41 -9.60
CA ARG A 46 -0.73 6.05 -10.12
C ARG A 46 -2.01 5.22 -10.12
N TRP A 47 -2.85 5.39 -9.11
CA TRP A 47 -4.10 4.66 -8.99
C TRP A 47 -5.21 5.18 -9.91
N ARG A 48 -5.07 6.37 -10.54
CA ARG A 48 -5.97 6.97 -11.55
C ARG A 48 -7.44 7.19 -11.14
N VAL A 49 -7.92 6.56 -10.07
CA VAL A 49 -9.31 6.65 -9.57
C VAL A 49 -9.45 7.59 -8.38
N VAL A 50 -8.33 8.08 -7.82
CA VAL A 50 -8.32 8.91 -6.62
C VAL A 50 -7.96 10.34 -7.01
N PRO A 51 -8.90 11.30 -6.97
CA PRO A 51 -8.59 12.72 -7.14
C PRO A 51 -7.58 13.19 -6.09
N VAL A 52 -6.66 14.07 -6.48
CA VAL A 52 -5.65 14.65 -5.57
C VAL A 52 -6.30 15.54 -4.51
N GLU A 53 -7.46 16.11 -4.80
CA GLU A 53 -8.17 17.02 -3.91
C GLU A 53 -9.21 16.29 -3.03
N ILE A 54 -9.26 14.95 -3.10
CA ILE A 54 -10.20 14.16 -2.30
C ILE A 54 -10.04 14.45 -0.80
N SER A 55 -11.15 14.57 -0.08
CA SER A 55 -11.12 14.72 1.38
C SER A 55 -10.70 13.41 2.06
N SER A 56 -10.19 13.49 3.29
CA SER A 56 -9.83 12.28 4.06
C SER A 56 -11.03 11.35 4.28
N GLU A 57 -12.23 11.91 4.49
CA GLU A 57 -13.46 11.14 4.67
C GLU A 57 -13.89 10.43 3.38
N GLU A 58 -13.86 11.14 2.25
CA GLU A 58 -14.19 10.54 0.95
C GLU A 58 -13.15 9.51 0.52
N LEU A 59 -11.87 9.73 0.83
CA LEU A 59 -10.82 8.75 0.58
C LEU A 59 -11.07 7.46 1.38
N GLN A 60 -11.45 7.58 2.65
CA GLN A 60 -11.82 6.42 3.47
C GLN A 60 -13.01 5.67 2.85
N LYS A 61 -14.09 6.38 2.48
CA LYS A 61 -15.26 5.76 1.83
C LYS A 61 -14.89 5.07 0.52
N LEU A 62 -14.03 5.69 -0.29
CA LEU A 62 -13.57 5.12 -1.55
C LEU A 62 -12.77 3.84 -1.33
N VAL A 63 -11.85 3.83 -0.36
CA VAL A 63 -11.06 2.64 -0.01
C VAL A 63 -11.96 1.51 0.49
N ASP A 64 -12.92 1.81 1.37
CA ASP A 64 -13.85 0.83 1.92
C ASP A 64 -14.77 0.26 0.83
N ALA A 65 -15.28 1.11 -0.06
CA ALA A 65 -16.11 0.68 -1.19
C ALA A 65 -15.33 -0.07 -2.28
N SER A 66 -14.00 0.05 -2.30
CA SER A 66 -13.14 -0.62 -3.28
C SER A 66 -12.83 -2.08 -2.94
N GLU A 67 -13.37 -2.59 -1.84
CA GLU A 67 -13.21 -3.98 -1.44
C GLU A 67 -13.86 -4.92 -2.46
N VAL A 68 -13.05 -5.83 -2.99
CA VAL A 68 -13.48 -6.90 -3.88
C VAL A 68 -12.84 -8.22 -3.46
N VAL A 69 -13.59 -9.31 -3.59
CA VAL A 69 -13.07 -10.66 -3.37
C VAL A 69 -12.48 -11.16 -4.68
N LEU A 70 -11.20 -11.49 -4.67
CA LEU A 70 -10.49 -12.05 -5.82
C LEU A 70 -9.99 -13.45 -5.51
N GLU A 71 -9.91 -14.28 -6.54
CA GLU A 71 -9.15 -15.51 -6.47
C GLU A 71 -7.66 -15.16 -6.25
N ARG A 72 -6.98 -15.96 -5.44
CA ARG A 72 -5.62 -15.75 -4.95
C ARG A 72 -4.58 -15.58 -6.06
N GLU A 73 -4.60 -16.41 -7.09
CA GLU A 73 -3.67 -16.30 -8.21
C GLU A 73 -3.90 -14.99 -8.98
N ARG A 74 -5.16 -14.64 -9.23
CA ARG A 74 -5.51 -13.33 -9.82
C ARG A 74 -5.04 -12.17 -8.93
N HIS A 75 -5.23 -12.25 -7.62
CA HIS A 75 -4.79 -11.23 -6.67
C HIS A 75 -3.27 -11.05 -6.70
N ARG A 76 -2.50 -12.15 -6.76
CA ARG A 76 -1.03 -12.11 -6.88
C ARG A 76 -0.57 -11.49 -8.19
N LEU A 77 -1.21 -11.81 -9.31
CA LEU A 77 -0.88 -11.25 -10.62
C LEU A 77 -1.05 -9.74 -10.64
N LEU A 78 -2.15 -9.23 -10.06
CA LEU A 78 -2.39 -7.78 -9.97
C LEU A 78 -1.31 -7.05 -9.16
N HIS A 79 -0.76 -7.69 -8.13
CA HIS A 79 0.27 -7.07 -7.28
C HIS A 79 1.72 -7.44 -7.62
N GLY A 80 1.98 -8.19 -8.70
CA GLY A 80 3.34 -8.67 -9.01
C GLY A 80 4.39 -7.55 -9.12
N GLU A 81 4.03 -6.40 -9.68
CA GLU A 81 4.90 -5.22 -9.73
C GLU A 81 4.97 -4.48 -8.40
N ASP A 82 3.85 -4.39 -7.69
CA ASP A 82 3.76 -3.71 -6.40
C ASP A 82 4.59 -4.41 -5.33
N TRP A 83 4.72 -5.74 -5.38
CA TRP A 83 5.50 -6.50 -4.40
C TRP A 83 6.97 -6.08 -4.38
N ARG A 84 7.57 -5.80 -5.54
CA ARG A 84 8.95 -5.31 -5.61
C ARG A 84 9.08 -3.91 -5.01
N ARG A 85 8.10 -3.04 -5.25
CA ARG A 85 8.11 -1.64 -4.78
C ARG A 85 7.75 -1.51 -3.30
N TRP A 86 6.73 -2.21 -2.83
CA TRP A 86 6.36 -2.23 -1.41
C TRP A 86 7.39 -3.02 -0.60
N GLY A 87 7.92 -4.11 -1.16
CA GLY A 87 9.07 -4.82 -0.62
C GLY A 87 10.31 -3.92 -0.51
N SER A 88 10.52 -2.96 -1.41
CA SER A 88 11.61 -1.99 -1.24
C SER A 88 11.30 -0.92 -0.18
N ARG A 89 10.03 -0.53 0.00
CA ARG A 89 9.62 0.43 1.04
C ARG A 89 9.73 -0.14 2.46
N GLY A 90 9.22 -1.34 2.71
CA GLY A 90 9.25 -1.97 4.04
C GLY A 90 10.41 -2.96 4.22
N GLY A 91 10.71 -3.73 3.18
CA GLY A 91 11.72 -4.77 3.23
C GLY A 91 13.16 -4.24 3.29
N ARG A 92 13.45 -3.02 2.80
CA ARG A 92 14.77 -2.40 3.02
C ARG A 92 15.01 -2.06 4.49
N GLU A 93 14.00 -1.59 5.20
CA GLU A 93 14.13 -1.29 6.63
C GLU A 93 14.25 -2.59 7.45
N THR A 94 13.45 -3.60 7.12
CA THR A 94 13.61 -4.94 7.70
C THR A 94 14.99 -5.53 7.38
N LEU A 95 15.49 -5.37 6.15
CA LEU A 95 16.80 -5.86 5.71
C LEU A 95 17.91 -5.14 6.47
N ARG A 96 17.79 -3.82 6.64
CA ARG A 96 18.73 -3.02 7.44
C ARG A 96 18.78 -3.49 8.89
N ARG A 97 17.63 -3.84 9.48
CA ARG A 97 17.52 -4.25 10.89
C ARG A 97 17.98 -5.68 11.15
N TYR A 98 17.69 -6.60 10.24
CA TYR A 98 17.85 -8.04 10.49
C TYR A 98 18.86 -8.73 9.58
N GLY A 99 19.38 -8.04 8.55
CA GLY A 99 20.36 -8.59 7.62
C GLY A 99 19.75 -9.49 6.54
N ALA A 100 20.57 -9.80 5.52
CA ALA A 100 20.17 -10.63 4.38
C ALA A 100 19.87 -12.08 4.78
N ASP A 101 20.60 -12.62 5.76
CA ASP A 101 20.44 -14.00 6.24
C ASP A 101 19.04 -14.25 6.82
N TRP A 102 18.51 -13.28 7.56
CA TRP A 102 17.16 -13.35 8.11
C TRP A 102 16.09 -13.38 7.01
N PHE A 103 16.27 -12.60 5.94
CA PHE A 103 15.37 -12.62 4.78
C PHE A 103 15.37 -13.96 4.05
N SER A 104 16.55 -14.54 3.85
CA SER A 104 16.71 -15.87 3.24
C SER A 104 15.99 -16.94 4.06
N LEU A 105 16.13 -16.91 5.39
CA LEU A 105 15.41 -17.82 6.30
C LEU A 105 13.89 -17.62 6.28
N LEU A 106 13.42 -16.37 6.17
CA LEU A 106 11.99 -16.08 6.03
C LEU A 106 11.40 -16.64 4.74
N ALA A 107 12.14 -16.53 3.63
CA ALA A 107 11.73 -17.05 2.32
C ALA A 107 11.63 -18.58 2.30
N LEU A 108 12.49 -19.27 3.05
CA LEU A 108 12.52 -20.73 3.18
C LEU A 108 11.45 -21.31 4.12
N ARG A 109 10.78 -20.46 4.92
CA ARG A 109 9.69 -20.88 5.83
C ARG A 109 8.30 -20.89 5.17
N ARG A 110 8.21 -20.60 3.87
CA ARG A 110 6.97 -20.64 3.08
C ARG A 110 6.79 -21.99 2.40
#